data_AF-A0A958P0L8-F1
#
_entry.id   AF-A0A958P0L8-F1
#
_cell.length_a   1.000
_cell.length_b   1.000
_cell.length_c   1.000
_cell.angle_alpha   90.00
_cell.angle_beta   90.00
_cell.angle_gamma   90.00
#
_symmetry.space_group_name_H-M   'P 1'
#
loop_
_entity.id
_entity.type
_entity.pdbx_description
1 polymer ?
#
loop_
_entity_poly.entity_id
_entity_poly.type
_entity_poly.pdbx_seq_one_letter_code
_entity_poly.pdbx_strand_id
1 'polypeptide(L)'
;MSLKKLVNPGAFGQGADLWIIPNPEKSNWARKIDWYLNLQLLRANNHVPQILASELQSIIKENEMSLNSPSLKPNSALLINSRDHLPTRSVLHIPITGSKKEWLKQCFETWEKLNEPTVRFFLPPEIDDDFFENQWPKDKQYGVSYVSGTSPLEE
;
A
#
# COMPACT_ATOMS: atom_id res chain seq x y z
N MET A 1 -20.94 4.35 -13.87
CA MET A 1 -19.80 5.26 -14.05
C MET A 1 -18.54 4.44 -13.82
N SER A 2 -17.61 4.48 -14.77
CA SER A 2 -16.50 3.52 -14.89
C SER A 2 -15.29 3.91 -14.05
N LEU A 3 -14.43 2.93 -13.76
CA LEU A 3 -13.06 3.14 -13.29
C LEU A 3 -12.36 4.21 -14.14
N LYS A 4 -11.64 5.13 -13.49
CA LYS A 4 -10.89 6.19 -14.19
C LYS A 4 -9.43 5.80 -14.34
N LYS A 5 -9.05 5.40 -15.55
CA LYS A 5 -7.64 5.27 -15.94
C LYS A 5 -6.99 6.65 -16.04
N LEU A 6 -5.86 6.84 -15.39
CA LEU A 6 -5.05 8.06 -15.46
C LEU A 6 -3.79 7.82 -16.29
N VAL A 7 -3.42 8.84 -17.06
CA VAL A 7 -2.20 8.87 -17.88
C VAL A 7 -1.12 9.74 -17.22
N ASN A 8 0.14 9.46 -17.55
CA ASN A 8 1.37 9.97 -16.94
C ASN A 8 1.34 11.41 -16.37
N PRO A 9 0.93 12.47 -17.11
CA PRO A 9 1.05 13.84 -16.58
C PRO A 9 0.13 14.15 -15.40
N GLY A 10 -0.91 13.34 -15.15
CA GLY A 10 -1.86 13.54 -14.05
C GLY A 10 -1.77 12.49 -12.93
N ALA A 11 -0.85 11.52 -13.03
CA ALA A 11 -0.78 10.37 -12.13
C ALA A 11 -0.57 10.75 -10.66
N PHE A 12 0.13 11.85 -10.39
CA PHE A 12 0.39 12.37 -9.04
C PHE A 12 -0.48 13.59 -8.68
N GLY A 13 -1.47 13.94 -9.51
CA GLY A 13 -2.32 15.10 -9.26
C GLY A 13 -3.23 14.92 -8.03
N GLN A 14 -3.85 16.01 -7.58
CA GLN A 14 -4.86 15.94 -6.52
C GLN A 14 -6.09 15.12 -6.95
N GLY A 15 -6.94 14.74 -5.98
CA GLY A 15 -8.22 14.07 -6.24
C GLY A 15 -8.30 12.61 -5.80
N ALA A 16 -7.35 12.13 -5.01
CA ALA A 16 -7.48 10.89 -4.26
C ALA A 16 -6.93 11.10 -2.85
N ASP A 17 -7.68 10.67 -1.83
CA ASP A 17 -7.28 10.74 -0.42
C ASP A 17 -6.28 9.66 -0.04
N LEU A 18 -6.30 8.54 -0.78
CA LEU A 18 -5.46 7.37 -0.55
C LEU A 18 -4.74 6.98 -1.83
N TRP A 19 -3.41 6.82 -1.77
CA TRP A 19 -2.64 6.19 -2.85
C TRP A 19 -2.23 4.79 -2.43
N ILE A 20 -2.51 3.79 -3.28
CA ILE A 20 -2.08 2.41 -3.05
C ILE A 20 -0.89 2.11 -3.96
N ILE A 21 0.24 1.76 -3.35
CA ILE A 21 1.52 1.59 -4.03
C ILE A 21 2.09 0.20 -3.71
N PRO A 22 2.68 -0.52 -4.68
CA PRO A 22 3.38 -1.78 -4.44
C PRO A 22 4.81 -1.53 -3.94
N ASN A 23 5.57 -2.61 -3.72
CA ASN A 23 7.00 -2.51 -3.37
C ASN A 23 7.80 -1.68 -4.39
N PRO A 24 8.75 -0.83 -3.94
CA PRO A 24 9.56 0.01 -4.82
C PRO A 24 10.47 -0.77 -5.78
N GLU A 25 10.84 -1.99 -5.43
CA GLU A 25 11.61 -2.86 -6.31
C GLU A 25 10.81 -3.28 -7.54
N LYS A 26 9.50 -3.49 -7.36
CA LYS A 26 8.59 -4.02 -8.39
C LYS A 26 7.77 -2.93 -9.09
N SER A 27 7.71 -1.70 -8.57
CA SER A 27 6.93 -0.61 -9.15
C SER A 27 7.80 0.55 -9.62
N ASN A 28 7.73 0.86 -10.92
CA ASN A 28 8.36 2.05 -11.49
C ASN A 28 7.79 3.34 -10.88
N TRP A 29 6.52 3.33 -10.51
CA TRP A 29 5.85 4.48 -9.90
C TRP A 29 6.37 4.78 -8.50
N ALA A 30 6.55 3.75 -7.68
CA ALA A 30 7.14 3.91 -6.35
C ALA A 30 8.54 4.56 -6.42
N ARG A 31 9.36 4.20 -7.41
CA ARG A 31 10.68 4.83 -7.63
C ARG A 31 10.60 6.31 -8.04
N LYS A 32 9.54 6.70 -8.75
CA LYS A 32 9.30 8.08 -9.20
C LYS A 32 8.70 8.97 -8.11
N ILE A 33 8.14 8.38 -7.05
CA ILE A 33 7.56 9.14 -5.94
C ILE A 33 8.67 9.75 -5.08
N ASP A 34 8.35 10.86 -4.43
CA ASP A 34 9.24 11.68 -3.60
C ASP A 34 10.23 10.85 -2.76
N TRP A 35 11.49 11.28 -2.79
CA TRP A 35 12.57 10.74 -1.98
C TRP A 35 12.18 10.58 -0.51
N TYR A 36 11.44 11.53 0.06
CA TYR A 36 11.04 11.49 1.46
C TYR A 36 10.11 10.31 1.76
N LEU A 37 9.15 10.04 0.88
CA LEU A 37 8.25 8.90 1.03
C LEU A 37 9.02 7.59 0.88
N ASN A 38 9.95 7.53 -0.09
CA ASN A 38 10.82 6.38 -0.27
C ASN A 38 11.69 6.12 0.96
N LEU A 39 12.22 7.16 1.62
CA LEU A 39 12.96 7.03 2.86
C LEU A 39 12.09 6.46 3.99
N GLN A 40 10.84 6.93 4.13
CA GLN A 40 9.90 6.40 5.12
C GLN A 40 9.56 4.93 4.85
N LEU A 41 9.29 4.57 3.59
CA LEU A 41 9.05 3.18 3.17
C LEU A 41 10.25 2.28 3.49
N LEU A 42 11.47 2.71 3.19
CA LEU A 42 12.69 1.94 3.47
C LEU A 42 12.90 1.71 4.96
N ARG A 43 12.68 2.74 5.79
CA ARG A 43 12.77 2.60 7.26
C ARG A 43 11.72 1.65 7.81
N ALA A 44 10.50 1.74 7.31
CA ALA A 44 9.41 0.90 7.77
C ALA A 44 9.56 -0.56 7.31
N ASN A 45 10.01 -0.80 6.08
CA ASN A 45 10.23 -2.16 5.56
C ASN A 45 11.36 -2.88 6.30
N ASN A 46 12.39 -2.17 6.76
CA ASN A 46 13.49 -2.72 7.53
C ASN A 46 13.19 -2.84 9.04
N HIS A 47 11.97 -2.50 9.48
CA HIS A 47 11.61 -2.56 10.88
C HIS A 47 11.47 -4.02 11.35
N VAL A 48 12.38 -4.45 12.20
CA VAL A 48 12.30 -5.76 12.89
C VAL A 48 11.58 -5.55 14.23
N PRO A 49 10.54 -6.34 14.55
CA PRO A 49 9.90 -6.25 15.86
C PRO A 49 10.93 -6.53 16.95
N GLN A 50 10.95 -5.69 17.98
CA GLN A 50 11.85 -5.89 19.11
C GLN A 50 11.44 -7.15 19.88
N ILE A 51 12.40 -8.05 20.08
CA ILE A 51 12.22 -9.22 20.92
C ILE A 51 12.45 -8.78 22.37
N LEU A 52 11.50 -9.10 23.26
CA LEU A 52 11.65 -8.84 24.69
C LEU A 52 12.91 -9.52 25.22
N ALA A 53 13.70 -8.81 26.02
CA ALA A 53 14.87 -9.36 26.68
C ALA A 53 14.49 -10.56 27.57
N SER A 54 15.36 -11.57 27.65
CA SER A 54 15.13 -12.82 28.38
C SER A 54 14.77 -12.60 29.85
N GLU A 55 15.39 -11.61 30.48
CA GLU A 55 15.19 -11.24 31.87
C GLU A 55 13.76 -10.75 32.11
N LEU A 56 13.24 -9.92 31.20
CA LEU A 56 11.87 -9.43 31.27
C LEU A 56 10.87 -10.57 31.07
N GLN A 57 11.15 -11.49 30.14
CA GLN A 57 10.31 -12.67 29.93
C GLN A 57 10.20 -13.54 31.20
N SER A 58 11.30 -13.71 31.94
CA SER A 58 11.31 -14.42 33.22
C SER A 58 10.44 -13.73 34.27
N ILE A 59 10.61 -12.41 34.45
CA ILE A 59 9.81 -11.62 35.42
C ILE A 59 8.32 -11.71 35.08
N ILE A 60 7.95 -11.60 33.81
CA ILE A 60 6.54 -11.70 33.36
C ILE A 60 5.95 -13.06 33.72
N LYS A 61 6.72 -14.14 33.47
CA LYS A 61 6.31 -15.50 33.77
C LYS A 61 6.17 -15.76 35.27
N GLU A 62 7.08 -15.21 36.08
CA GLU A 62 7.06 -15.31 37.54
C GLU A 62 5.86 -14.56 38.16
N ASN A 63 5.46 -13.44 37.56
CA ASN A 63 4.35 -12.62 38.05
C ASN A 63 3.00 -12.95 37.40
N GLU A 64 2.92 -14.05 36.63
CA GLU A 64 1.72 -14.48 35.88
C GLU A 64 1.10 -13.35 35.03
N MET A 65 1.92 -12.41 34.56
CA MET A 65 1.46 -11.26 33.77
C MET A 65 1.27 -11.66 32.31
N SER A 66 0.19 -11.20 31.69
CA SER A 66 -0.01 -11.31 30.25
C SER A 66 0.36 -10.00 29.55
N LEU A 67 1.42 -10.02 28.75
CA LEU A 67 1.70 -8.93 27.82
C LEU A 67 0.99 -9.21 26.50
N ASN A 68 -0.05 -8.42 26.22
CA ASN A 68 -0.66 -8.35 24.90
C ASN A 68 0.21 -7.47 23.99
N SER A 69 1.40 -7.95 23.63
CA SER A 69 2.19 -7.31 22.59
C SER A 69 1.62 -7.73 21.23
N PRO A 70 1.08 -6.80 20.42
CA PRO A 70 0.58 -7.14 19.10
C PRO A 70 1.73 -7.66 18.25
N SER A 71 1.62 -8.90 17.78
CA SER A 71 2.62 -9.45 16.86
C SER A 71 2.47 -8.76 15.51
N LEU A 72 3.45 -7.93 15.14
CA LEU A 72 3.54 -7.42 13.78
C LEU A 72 3.85 -8.57 12.84
N LYS A 73 2.96 -8.81 11.87
CA LYS A 73 3.22 -9.78 10.80
C LYS A 73 4.26 -9.18 9.85
N PRO A 74 5.31 -9.92 9.48
CA PRO A 74 6.21 -9.47 8.43
C PRO A 74 5.43 -9.27 7.13
N ASN A 75 5.80 -8.26 6.33
CA ASN A 75 5.12 -7.90 5.08
C ASN A 75 3.65 -7.49 5.24
N SER A 76 3.27 -6.92 6.39
CA SER A 76 1.95 -6.29 6.53
C SER A 76 1.83 -5.02 5.68
N ALA A 77 0.61 -4.67 5.28
CA ALA A 77 0.34 -3.38 4.68
C ALA A 77 0.77 -2.23 5.61
N LEU A 78 1.37 -1.20 5.05
CA LEU A 78 1.89 -0.05 5.77
C LEU A 78 1.12 1.20 5.34
N LEU A 79 0.51 1.89 6.30
CA LEU A 79 -0.17 3.16 6.06
C LEU A 79 0.73 4.32 6.52
N ILE A 80 1.05 5.21 5.59
CA ILE A 80 1.83 6.42 5.81
C ILE A 80 0.91 7.61 5.67
N ASN A 81 0.90 8.49 6.67
CA ASN A 81 0.25 9.79 6.56
C ASN A 81 1.16 10.73 5.77
N SER A 82 0.65 11.27 4.68
CA SER A 82 1.40 12.13 3.74
C SER A 82 0.81 13.51 3.61
N ARG A 83 -0.12 13.88 4.50
CA ARG A 83 -0.71 15.22 4.59
C ARG A 83 0.42 16.26 4.60
N ASP A 84 0.24 17.32 3.83
CA ASP A 84 1.17 18.46 3.66
C ASP A 84 2.43 18.21 2.83
N HIS A 85 2.74 16.96 2.46
CA HIS A 85 3.91 16.61 1.63
C HIS A 85 3.54 16.10 0.24
N LEU A 86 2.43 15.39 0.10
CA LEU A 86 1.94 14.89 -1.18
C LEU A 86 0.53 15.40 -1.47
N PRO A 87 0.09 15.39 -2.75
CA PRO A 87 -1.29 15.68 -3.17
C PRO A 87 -2.35 14.67 -2.66
N THR A 88 -1.98 13.79 -1.73
CA THR A 88 -2.82 12.75 -1.10
C THR A 88 -2.70 12.83 0.41
N ARG A 89 -3.78 12.49 1.12
CA ARG A 89 -3.79 12.48 2.58
C ARG A 89 -2.95 11.34 3.13
N SER A 90 -3.02 10.18 2.49
CA SER A 90 -2.30 8.99 2.94
C SER A 90 -1.79 8.16 1.76
N VAL A 91 -0.77 7.37 2.05
CA VAL A 91 -0.18 6.40 1.15
C VAL A 91 -0.19 5.04 1.83
N LEU A 92 -0.80 4.06 1.18
CA LEU A 92 -0.86 2.68 1.61
C LEU A 92 0.08 1.85 0.74
N HIS A 93 1.08 1.28 1.38
CA HIS A 93 2.02 0.37 0.76
C HIS A 93 1.61 -1.06 1.05
N ILE A 94 1.38 -1.86 0.01
CA ILE A 94 1.02 -3.28 0.14
C ILE A 94 2.06 -4.11 -0.62
N PRO A 95 2.88 -4.91 0.08
CA PRO A 95 3.90 -5.73 -0.58
C PRO A 95 3.29 -6.85 -1.39
N ILE A 96 3.90 -7.16 -2.55
CA ILE A 96 3.48 -8.26 -3.42
C ILE A 96 4.19 -9.54 -2.94
N THR A 97 3.53 -10.31 -2.09
CA THR A 97 4.03 -11.56 -1.49
C THR A 97 3.50 -12.84 -2.14
N GLY A 98 2.64 -12.72 -3.17
CA GLY A 98 1.98 -13.86 -3.82
C GLY A 98 1.51 -13.55 -5.24
N SER A 99 0.35 -14.09 -5.62
CA SER A 99 -0.26 -13.89 -6.93
C SER A 99 -0.88 -12.49 -7.10
N LYS A 100 -1.02 -12.05 -8.36
CA LYS A 100 -1.68 -10.77 -8.71
C LYS A 100 -3.10 -10.65 -8.13
N LYS A 101 -3.84 -11.77 -8.11
CA LYS A 101 -5.21 -11.84 -7.56
C LYS A 101 -5.24 -11.64 -6.05
N GLU A 102 -4.31 -12.29 -5.33
CA GLU A 102 -4.22 -12.16 -3.87
C GLU A 102 -3.85 -10.74 -3.47
N TRP A 103 -2.93 -10.10 -4.19
CA TRP A 103 -2.56 -8.71 -3.94
C TRP A 103 -3.75 -7.77 -4.14
N LEU A 104 -4.52 -7.91 -5.24
CA LEU A 104 -5.73 -7.10 -5.46
C LEU A 104 -6.79 -7.35 -4.40
N LYS A 105 -6.99 -8.60 -3.98
CA LYS A 105 -7.90 -8.94 -2.89
C LYS A 105 -7.48 -8.26 -1.59
N GLN A 106 -6.19 -8.29 -1.24
CA GLN A 106 -5.66 -7.59 -0.07
C GLN A 106 -5.84 -6.08 -0.16
N CYS A 107 -5.63 -5.49 -1.34
CA CYS A 107 -5.90 -4.08 -1.59
C CYS A 107 -7.36 -3.73 -1.32
N PHE A 108 -8.28 -4.52 -1.87
CA PHE A 108 -9.71 -4.32 -1.72
C PHE A 108 -10.15 -4.45 -0.25
N GLU A 109 -9.75 -5.52 0.43
CA GLU A 109 -10.08 -5.73 1.85
C GLU A 109 -9.53 -4.62 2.75
N THR A 110 -8.33 -4.12 2.45
CA THR A 110 -7.73 -3.03 3.23
C THR A 110 -8.43 -1.70 2.95
N TRP A 111 -8.81 -1.45 1.71
CA TRP A 111 -9.56 -0.26 1.32
C TRP A 111 -10.97 -0.22 1.94
N GLU A 112 -11.69 -1.35 1.95
CA GLU A 112 -12.98 -1.46 2.65
C GLU A 112 -12.84 -1.17 4.16
N LYS A 113 -11.81 -1.73 4.81
CA LYS A 113 -11.53 -1.47 6.24
C LYS A 113 -11.22 -0.01 6.54
N LEU A 114 -10.79 0.75 5.54
CA LEU A 114 -10.53 2.20 5.65
C LEU A 114 -11.77 3.05 5.35
N ASN A 115 -12.96 2.43 5.24
CA ASN A 115 -14.23 3.09 4.94
C ASN A 115 -14.24 3.73 3.55
N GLU A 116 -13.67 3.02 2.56
CA GLU A 116 -13.80 3.32 1.12
C GLU A 116 -13.42 4.76 0.71
N PRO A 117 -12.23 5.28 1.12
CA PRO A 117 -11.80 6.62 0.71
C PRO A 117 -11.58 6.72 -0.80
N THR A 118 -11.57 7.94 -1.34
CA THR A 118 -11.17 8.14 -2.74
C THR A 118 -9.74 7.63 -2.94
N VAL A 119 -9.55 6.74 -3.91
CA VAL A 119 -8.32 5.95 -4.00
C VAL A 119 -7.70 6.00 -5.39
N ARG A 120 -6.37 6.02 -5.42
CA ARG A 120 -5.57 5.89 -6.63
C ARG A 120 -4.64 4.69 -6.52
N PHE A 121 -4.80 3.76 -7.45
CA PHE A 121 -3.95 2.59 -7.57
C PHE A 121 -2.77 2.88 -8.50
N PHE A 122 -1.56 2.66 -8.02
CA PHE A 122 -0.36 2.61 -8.86
C PHE A 122 -0.08 1.14 -9.15
N LEU A 123 -0.53 0.67 -10.31
CA LEU A 123 -0.42 -0.75 -10.63
C LEU A 123 1.05 -1.14 -10.82
N PRO A 124 1.46 -2.31 -10.33
CA PRO A 124 2.75 -2.87 -10.69
C PRO A 124 2.73 -3.31 -12.17
N PRO A 125 3.88 -3.41 -12.83
CA PRO A 125 3.98 -3.71 -14.26
C PRO A 125 3.42 -5.09 -14.62
N GLU A 126 3.29 -6.00 -13.64
CA GLU A 126 2.69 -7.29 -13.91
C GLU A 126 1.14 -7.23 -13.93
N ILE A 127 0.50 -6.15 -13.49
CA ILE A 127 -0.96 -6.03 -13.51
C ILE A 127 -1.41 -5.20 -14.71
N ASP A 128 -1.99 -5.89 -15.69
CA ASP A 128 -2.58 -5.28 -16.87
C ASP A 128 -3.90 -4.58 -16.52
N ASP A 129 -4.24 -3.55 -17.29
CA ASP A 129 -5.45 -2.75 -17.10
C ASP A 129 -6.71 -3.63 -17.22
N ASP A 130 -6.77 -4.49 -18.24
CA ASP A 130 -7.89 -5.43 -18.45
C ASP A 130 -8.06 -6.37 -17.26
N PHE A 131 -6.96 -6.84 -16.69
CA PHE A 131 -7.01 -7.71 -15.52
C PHE A 131 -7.55 -6.97 -14.30
N PHE A 132 -7.11 -5.73 -14.08
CA PHE A 132 -7.58 -4.90 -12.98
C PHE A 132 -9.08 -4.59 -13.12
N GLU A 133 -9.52 -4.15 -14.29
CA GLU A 133 -10.93 -3.80 -14.54
C GLU A 133 -11.87 -5.00 -14.42
N ASN A 134 -11.41 -6.19 -14.79
CA ASN A 134 -12.19 -7.43 -14.68
C ASN A 134 -12.29 -7.96 -13.24
N GLN A 135 -11.28 -7.69 -12.40
CA GLN A 135 -11.26 -8.17 -11.01
C GLN A 135 -11.85 -7.17 -10.01
N TRP A 136 -11.89 -5.88 -10.35
CA TRP A 136 -12.43 -4.86 -9.45
C TRP A 136 -13.98 -4.88 -9.42
N PRO A 137 -14.62 -4.81 -8.25
CA PRO A 137 -16.07 -4.85 -8.14
C PRO A 137 -16.74 -3.67 -8.86
N LYS A 138 -17.71 -3.97 -9.73
CA LYS A 138 -18.39 -2.98 -10.58
C LYS A 138 -19.31 -2.03 -9.80
N ASP A 139 -19.80 -2.51 -8.67
CA ASP A 139 -20.62 -1.77 -7.70
C ASP A 139 -19.81 -0.73 -6.92
N LYS A 140 -18.47 -0.87 -6.85
CA LYS A 140 -17.57 -0.02 -6.04
C LYS A 140 -16.53 0.72 -6.87
N GLN A 141 -16.93 1.26 -8.02
CA GLN A 141 -16.04 2.01 -8.92
C GLN A 141 -15.99 3.52 -8.62
N TYR A 142 -16.85 4.02 -7.73
CA TYR A 142 -16.91 5.44 -7.43
C TYR A 142 -15.65 5.90 -6.65
N GLY A 143 -15.02 6.98 -7.11
CA GLY A 143 -13.82 7.52 -6.47
C GLY A 143 -12.57 6.67 -6.63
N VAL A 144 -12.60 5.63 -7.48
CA VAL A 144 -11.47 4.76 -7.78
C VAL A 144 -10.80 5.19 -9.09
N SER A 145 -9.52 5.49 -9.00
CA SER A 145 -8.66 5.76 -10.15
C SER A 145 -7.46 4.81 -10.15
N TYR A 146 -6.90 4.53 -11.33
CA TYR A 146 -5.70 3.70 -11.42
C TYR A 146 -4.75 4.21 -12.48
N VAL A 147 -3.47 3.88 -12.32
CA VAL A 147 -2.36 4.22 -13.21
C VAL A 147 -1.68 2.91 -13.60
N SER A 148 -1.51 2.70 -14.90
CA SER A 148 -0.88 1.48 -15.42
C SER A 148 0.60 1.40 -15.01
N GLY A 149 1.08 0.18 -14.77
CA GLY A 149 2.47 -0.08 -14.38
C GLY A 149 3.47 0.02 -15.55
N THR A 150 2.98 -0.09 -16.78
CA THR A 150 3.78 0.08 -18.00
C THR A 150 3.93 1.57 -18.30
N SER A 151 5.17 2.07 -18.24
CA SER A 151 5.46 3.44 -18.62
C SER A 151 5.46 3.52 -20.15
N PRO A 152 4.63 4.34 -20.82
CA PRO A 152 4.61 4.48 -22.28
C PRO A 152 5.84 5.23 -22.84
N LEU A 153 6.98 5.23 -22.13
CA LEU A 153 8.19 5.97 -22.48
C LEU A 153 9.44 5.05 -22.60
N GLU A 154 9.24 3.74 -22.75
CA GLU A 154 10.31 2.77 -23.04
C GLU A 154 10.12 2.12 -24.42
N GLU A 155 9.67 2.90 -25.41
CA GLU A 155 9.87 2.63 -26.85
C GLU A 155 10.64 3.80 -27.48
#